data_AF-A2EZ14-F1
#
_entry.id   AF-A2EZ14-F1
#
_cell.length_a   1.000
_cell.length_b   1.000
_cell.length_c   1.000
_cell.angle_alpha   90.00
_cell.angle_beta   90.00
_cell.angle_gamma   90.00
#
_symmetry.space_group_name_H-M   'P 1'
#
loop_
_entity.id
_entity.type
_entity.pdbx_description
1 polymer ?
#
loop_
_entity_poly.entity_id
_entity_poly.type
_entity_poly.pdbx_seq_one_letter_code
_entity_poly.pdbx_strand_id
1 'polypeptide(L)'
;MFFDFLGSSIIRKDWSNYYSGVPIIYNSSTSTWDGNYYVVNNEFENLSQKALQISASSNTKVLVEYCFFYSISSSGYGGVIYLGSAGEYVGAYLCASKCKCDSFGHFSLTWTNDDKNAKNWCIQNSCSNCGTYGVGYCTEIMDYGDGKFANSNLSSCQSEDRCAYINEQASNITDDKFCQIANNTASSSYVVKHYTGCQRNMRYMNIVNNHIANYIIYSEQATVVITNCSLIDNSATDVFYNSGGSFTVITTYLENSGTISNDANTISISTSYFQLKLSFYGKK
;
A
#
# COMPACT_ATOMS: atom_id res chain seq x y z
N MET A 1 -5.97 37.32 12.73
CA MET A 1 -6.58 36.67 13.90
C MET A 1 -7.92 35.95 13.62
N PHE A 2 -8.53 36.06 12.43
CA PHE A 2 -9.74 35.28 12.06
C PHE A 2 -9.46 34.11 11.09
N PHE A 3 -8.25 34.02 10.52
CA PHE A 3 -7.85 32.92 9.63
C PHE A 3 -7.28 31.69 10.37
N ASP A 4 -6.81 31.84 11.62
CA ASP A 4 -6.22 30.73 12.39
C ASP A 4 -7.28 29.79 13.03
N PHE A 5 -8.50 30.28 13.24
CA PHE A 5 -9.55 29.50 13.91
C PHE A 5 -10.33 28.59 12.94
N LEU A 6 -10.48 29.01 11.68
CA LEU A 6 -11.14 28.20 10.64
C LEU A 6 -10.21 27.10 10.10
N GLY A 7 -8.90 27.38 9.99
CA GLY A 7 -7.90 26.38 9.64
C GLY A 7 -7.82 25.26 10.68
N SER A 8 -7.75 25.62 11.97
CA SER A 8 -7.65 24.64 13.05
C SER A 8 -8.93 23.80 13.24
N SER A 9 -10.14 24.33 13.00
CA SER A 9 -11.37 23.54 13.14
C SER A 9 -11.60 22.52 12.02
N ILE A 10 -11.18 22.83 10.78
CA ILE A 10 -11.30 21.91 9.63
C ILE A 10 -10.25 20.80 9.76
N ILE A 11 -9.01 21.15 10.07
CA ILE A 11 -7.91 20.20 10.31
C ILE A 11 -8.25 19.23 11.47
N ARG A 12 -8.99 19.69 12.50
CA ARG A 12 -9.41 18.82 13.61
C ARG A 12 -10.47 17.79 13.21
N LYS A 13 -11.29 18.07 12.19
CA LYS A 13 -12.36 17.17 11.73
C LYS A 13 -11.76 15.94 11.03
N ASP A 14 -10.74 16.14 10.21
CA ASP A 14 -10.13 15.06 9.43
C ASP A 14 -9.32 14.11 10.33
N TRP A 15 -8.54 14.65 11.29
CA TRP A 15 -7.93 13.85 12.35
C TRP A 15 -8.95 13.00 13.12
N SER A 16 -10.07 13.60 13.52
CA SER A 16 -11.09 12.94 14.33
C SER A 16 -11.80 11.77 13.64
N ASN A 17 -11.69 11.65 12.32
CA ASN A 17 -12.20 10.50 11.58
C ASN A 17 -11.37 9.23 11.84
N TYR A 18 -10.11 9.38 12.25
CA TYR A 18 -9.15 8.29 12.42
C TYR A 18 -8.71 8.10 13.87
N TYR A 19 -8.53 9.20 14.59
CA TYR A 19 -7.91 9.21 15.91
C TYR A 19 -8.60 10.17 16.88
N SER A 20 -8.56 9.84 18.17
CA SER A 20 -8.93 10.77 19.24
C SER A 20 -7.73 11.62 19.68
N GLY A 21 -7.99 12.69 20.44
CA GLY A 21 -6.96 13.57 20.98
C GLY A 21 -6.62 14.76 20.08
N VAL A 22 -5.51 15.42 20.38
CA VAL A 22 -5.02 16.59 19.63
C VAL A 22 -3.66 16.23 19.01
N PRO A 23 -3.52 16.29 17.68
CA PRO A 23 -2.24 16.08 17.03
C PRO A 23 -1.38 17.34 17.05
N ILE A 24 -0.07 17.15 16.93
CA ILE A 24 0.86 18.18 16.49
C ILE A 24 0.76 18.25 14.97
N ILE A 25 0.44 19.43 14.44
CA ILE A 25 0.37 19.66 12.98
C ILE A 25 1.79 19.94 12.49
N TYR A 26 2.28 19.10 11.59
CA TYR A 26 3.61 19.23 11.02
C TYR A 26 3.57 20.05 9.73
N ASN A 27 4.49 21.01 9.59
CA ASN A 27 4.60 21.84 8.40
C ASN A 27 6.01 22.03 7.80
N SER A 28 7.14 21.82 8.50
CA SER A 28 8.46 21.98 7.83
C SER A 28 9.76 21.53 8.54
N SER A 29 9.82 20.57 9.48
CA SER A 29 11.14 20.14 10.02
C SER A 29 11.18 18.78 10.72
N THR A 30 12.12 17.91 10.36
CA THR A 30 12.36 16.60 10.99
C THR A 30 12.53 16.70 12.51
N SER A 31 11.60 16.14 13.27
CA SER A 31 11.69 16.00 14.73
C SER A 31 12.12 14.57 15.12
N THR A 32 12.32 14.31 16.41
CA THR A 32 12.32 12.96 17.00
C THR A 32 10.92 12.74 17.61
N TRP A 33 10.16 11.75 17.15
CA TRP A 33 8.68 11.79 17.14
C TRP A 33 8.04 10.93 18.25
N ASP A 34 7.89 11.43 19.48
CA ASP A 34 6.94 10.84 20.45
C ASP A 34 5.64 11.66 20.48
N GLY A 35 4.48 11.03 20.30
CA GLY A 35 3.16 11.69 20.34
C GLY A 35 2.27 11.50 19.11
N ASN A 36 1.22 12.33 18.98
CA ASN A 36 0.27 12.28 17.86
C ASN A 36 0.62 13.33 16.80
N TYR A 37 0.67 12.95 15.53
CA TYR A 37 1.14 13.82 14.44
C TYR A 37 0.19 13.83 13.25
N TYR A 38 -0.07 15.03 12.74
CA TYR A 38 -0.84 15.23 11.53
C TYR A 38 -0.04 16.02 10.50
N VAL A 39 0.33 15.37 9.40
CA VAL A 39 0.98 15.96 8.24
C VAL A 39 -0.10 16.16 7.18
N VAL A 40 -0.39 17.40 6.81
CA VAL A 40 -1.50 17.69 5.88
C VAL A 40 -1.15 18.75 4.86
N ASN A 41 -1.54 18.54 3.61
CA ASN A 41 -1.43 19.53 2.53
C ASN A 41 0.01 20.03 2.32
N ASN A 42 0.96 19.08 2.25
CA ASN A 42 2.37 19.36 2.00
C ASN A 42 2.82 18.76 0.67
N GLU A 43 3.80 19.43 0.06
CA GLU A 43 4.46 18.98 -1.16
C GLU A 43 5.96 18.80 -0.88
N PHE A 44 6.48 17.62 -1.20
CA PHE A 44 7.87 17.24 -0.98
C PHE A 44 8.50 16.88 -2.32
N GLU A 45 9.50 17.65 -2.74
CA GLU A 45 10.11 17.48 -4.06
C GLU A 45 11.63 17.38 -4.01
N ASN A 46 12.19 16.54 -4.88
CA ASN A 46 13.62 16.50 -5.21
C ASN A 46 14.54 16.29 -3.99
N LEU A 47 14.07 15.52 -3.00
CA LEU A 47 14.85 15.20 -1.81
C LEU A 47 15.78 14.01 -2.07
N SER A 48 17.02 14.11 -1.56
CA SER A 48 17.98 13.00 -1.52
C SER A 48 17.92 12.21 -0.20
N GLN A 49 16.85 12.41 0.57
CA GLN A 49 16.54 11.75 1.83
C GLN A 49 15.03 11.54 1.91
N LYS A 50 14.57 10.73 2.87
CA LYS A 50 13.14 10.50 3.12
C LYS A 50 12.44 11.84 3.40
N ALA A 51 11.21 12.00 2.93
CA ALA A 51 10.40 13.16 3.31
C ALA A 51 9.96 13.05 4.78
N LEU A 52 9.55 11.85 5.19
CA LEU A 52 9.05 11.58 6.53
C LEU A 52 9.79 10.38 7.10
N GLN A 53 10.65 10.64 8.08
CA GLN A 53 11.27 9.60 8.92
C GLN A 53 10.73 9.76 10.33
N ILE A 54 9.87 8.82 10.72
CA ILE A 54 9.09 8.86 11.96
C ILE A 54 9.67 7.82 12.91
N SER A 55 10.30 8.30 13.97
CA SER A 55 10.73 7.45 15.10
C SER A 55 9.59 7.36 16.11
N ALA A 56 8.75 6.35 16.00
CA ALA A 56 7.53 6.23 16.80
C ALA A 56 7.74 5.40 18.09
N SER A 57 6.86 5.66 19.06
CA SER A 57 6.59 4.79 20.22
C SER A 57 5.29 4.02 20.02
N SER A 58 4.99 3.03 20.86
CA SER A 58 3.74 2.25 20.75
C SER A 58 2.45 3.08 20.88
N ASN A 59 2.53 4.29 21.44
CA ASN A 59 1.39 5.20 21.58
C ASN A 59 1.29 6.25 20.46
N THR A 60 2.28 6.29 19.57
CA THR A 60 2.36 7.30 18.50
C THR A 60 1.29 7.03 17.45
N LYS A 61 0.56 8.08 17.06
CA LYS A 61 -0.46 8.02 15.99
C LYS A 61 -0.09 9.01 14.91
N VAL A 62 -0.03 8.56 13.68
CA VAL A 62 0.37 9.38 12.54
C VAL A 62 -0.72 9.38 11.49
N LEU A 63 -1.13 10.59 11.11
CA LEU A 63 -1.99 10.83 9.96
C LEU A 63 -1.21 11.65 8.93
N VAL A 64 -1.12 11.15 7.70
CA VAL A 64 -0.59 11.88 6.55
C VAL A 64 -1.71 12.02 5.54
N GLU A 65 -2.10 13.25 5.18
CA GLU A 65 -3.19 13.49 4.25
C GLU A 65 -2.92 14.57 3.21
N TYR A 66 -3.46 14.39 2.01
CA TYR A 66 -3.39 15.38 0.93
C TYR A 66 -1.96 15.85 0.63
N CYS A 67 -0.99 14.93 0.71
CA CYS A 67 0.41 15.24 0.44
C CYS A 67 0.85 14.72 -0.93
N PHE A 68 1.73 15.48 -1.56
CA PHE A 68 2.37 15.11 -2.82
C PHE A 68 3.88 14.88 -2.62
N PHE A 69 4.38 13.81 -3.19
CA PHE A 69 5.77 13.37 -3.08
C PHE A 69 6.36 13.16 -4.47
N TYR A 70 7.38 13.92 -4.85
CA TYR A 70 7.93 13.85 -6.20
C TYR A 70 9.45 13.76 -6.20
N SER A 71 9.97 12.81 -6.97
CA SER A 71 11.40 12.66 -7.22
C SER A 71 12.25 12.57 -5.93
N ILE A 72 11.77 11.79 -4.96
CA ILE A 72 12.48 11.55 -3.70
C ILE A 72 13.32 10.28 -3.84
N SER A 73 14.62 10.38 -3.54
CA SER A 73 15.54 9.25 -3.58
C SER A 73 16.21 9.13 -2.22
N SER A 74 16.09 7.99 -1.56
CA SER A 74 16.78 7.74 -0.30
C SER A 74 17.38 6.34 -0.25
N SER A 75 18.24 6.07 0.74
CA SER A 75 18.76 4.72 1.01
C SER A 75 18.03 4.09 2.20
N GLY A 76 18.03 2.76 2.25
CA GLY A 76 17.39 1.96 3.29
C GLY A 76 15.86 1.92 3.20
N TYR A 77 15.24 1.43 4.27
CA TYR A 77 13.81 1.16 4.37
C TYR A 77 12.94 2.43 4.33
N GLY A 78 11.81 2.39 3.62
CA GLY A 78 10.81 3.46 3.55
C GLY A 78 11.30 4.68 2.77
N GLY A 79 11.35 4.56 1.45
CA GLY A 79 11.99 5.52 0.54
C GLY A 79 11.52 6.96 0.67
N VAL A 80 10.22 7.16 0.91
CA VAL A 80 9.60 8.48 1.14
C VAL A 80 9.12 8.61 2.58
N ILE A 81 8.33 7.64 3.02
CA ILE A 81 7.75 7.58 4.36
C ILE A 81 8.28 6.34 5.06
N TYR A 82 8.87 6.53 6.22
CA TYR A 82 9.34 5.47 7.08
C TYR A 82 8.79 5.65 8.49
N LEU A 83 7.95 4.72 8.93
CA LEU A 83 7.58 4.55 10.34
C LEU A 83 8.32 3.31 10.86
N GLY A 84 9.40 3.55 11.61
CA GLY A 84 10.41 2.53 11.90
C GLY A 84 10.24 1.75 13.20
N SER A 85 9.19 1.99 13.97
CA SER A 85 9.01 1.35 15.27
C SER A 85 7.64 1.63 15.87
N ALA A 86 6.72 0.65 15.83
CA ALA A 86 5.47 0.66 16.59
C ALA A 86 4.53 1.86 16.31
N GLY A 87 3.39 1.92 17.00
CA GLY A 87 2.38 2.97 16.84
C GLY A 87 1.26 2.64 15.84
N GLU A 88 0.61 3.66 15.32
CA GLU A 88 -0.46 3.58 14.30
C GLU A 88 -0.17 4.55 13.14
N TYR A 89 -0.53 4.14 11.92
CA TYR A 89 -0.37 4.93 10.71
C TYR A 89 -1.65 4.95 9.86
N VAL A 90 -2.01 6.13 9.38
CA VAL A 90 -2.96 6.32 8.29
C VAL A 90 -2.34 7.27 7.27
N GLY A 91 -2.17 6.79 6.04
CA GLY A 91 -1.86 7.61 4.87
C GLY A 91 -3.09 7.68 3.97
N ALA A 92 -3.67 8.87 3.80
CA ALA A 92 -4.84 9.05 2.95
C ALA A 92 -4.67 10.14 1.89
N TYR A 93 -5.19 9.92 0.68
CA TYR A 93 -5.10 10.90 -0.41
C TYR A 93 -3.67 11.30 -0.75
N LEU A 94 -2.73 10.34 -0.71
CA LEU A 94 -1.32 10.59 -0.97
C LEU A 94 -1.00 10.34 -2.44
N CYS A 95 -0.18 11.21 -3.03
CA CYS A 95 0.31 11.04 -4.39
C CYS A 95 1.84 10.97 -4.38
N ALA A 96 2.41 9.93 -5.00
CA ALA A 96 3.85 9.78 -5.13
C ALA A 96 4.26 9.53 -6.58
N SER A 97 5.34 10.16 -7.05
CA SER A 97 5.92 9.81 -8.33
C SER A 97 7.43 9.96 -8.41
N LYS A 98 8.09 9.06 -9.16
CA LYS A 98 9.55 9.02 -9.32
C LYS A 98 10.31 8.86 -8.01
N CYS A 99 9.67 8.29 -7.00
CA CYS A 99 10.26 8.03 -5.70
C CYS A 99 10.98 6.68 -5.68
N LYS A 100 12.16 6.58 -5.06
CA LYS A 100 12.94 5.35 -5.04
C LYS A 100 13.79 5.18 -3.78
N CYS A 101 14.04 3.92 -3.43
CA CYS A 101 15.11 3.53 -2.52
C CYS A 101 15.73 2.20 -2.96
N ASP A 102 16.86 1.86 -2.34
CA ASP A 102 17.61 0.63 -2.57
C ASP A 102 17.14 -0.53 -1.67
N SER A 103 16.00 -0.38 -1.00
CA SER A 103 15.49 -1.34 -0.03
C SER A 103 13.96 -1.42 -0.05
N PHE A 104 13.35 -1.86 1.06
CA PHE A 104 11.92 -2.09 1.19
C PHE A 104 11.10 -0.80 1.25
N GLY A 105 10.04 -0.74 0.44
CA GLY A 105 9.02 0.31 0.41
C GLY A 105 9.51 1.57 -0.27
N HIS A 106 9.57 1.60 -1.62
CA HIS A 106 10.02 2.75 -2.41
C HIS A 106 9.23 4.04 -2.11
N PHE A 107 7.94 3.91 -1.82
CA PHE A 107 7.12 4.98 -1.29
C PHE A 107 7.06 4.90 0.24
N SER A 108 6.38 3.89 0.79
CA SER A 108 6.15 3.79 2.23
C SER A 108 6.59 2.45 2.79
N LEU A 109 7.21 2.49 3.97
CA LEU A 109 7.30 1.36 4.87
C LEU A 109 6.75 1.78 6.23
N THR A 110 5.69 1.09 6.66
CA THR A 110 4.98 1.41 7.89
C THR A 110 4.91 0.21 8.80
N TRP A 111 5.76 0.22 9.83
CA TRP A 111 5.82 -0.81 10.86
C TRP A 111 5.06 -0.33 12.09
N THR A 112 3.83 -0.81 12.25
CA THR A 112 2.93 -0.42 13.36
C THR A 112 2.99 -1.41 14.53
N ASN A 113 2.21 -1.18 15.59
CA ASN A 113 2.07 -2.17 16.67
C ASN A 113 1.54 -3.50 16.13
N ASP A 114 2.05 -4.62 16.65
CA ASP A 114 1.44 -5.95 16.49
C ASP A 114 0.17 -6.08 17.35
N ASP A 115 -0.80 -5.21 17.09
CA ASP A 115 -2.12 -5.20 17.69
C ASP A 115 -3.14 -5.08 16.57
N LYS A 116 -4.11 -5.98 16.58
CA LYS A 116 -5.21 -6.04 15.64
C LYS A 116 -6.06 -4.76 15.56
N ASN A 117 -5.94 -3.85 16.53
CA ASN A 117 -6.64 -2.57 16.56
C ASN A 117 -5.75 -1.38 16.18
N ALA A 118 -4.46 -1.60 16.00
CA ALA A 118 -3.52 -0.54 15.60
C ALA A 118 -3.66 -0.29 14.11
N LYS A 119 -4.07 0.91 13.69
CA LYS A 119 -4.30 1.20 12.27
C LYS A 119 -3.01 1.15 11.49
N ASN A 120 -3.05 0.50 10.33
CA ASN A 120 -2.00 0.57 9.31
C ASN A 120 -2.65 0.72 7.93
N TRP A 121 -3.16 1.92 7.65
CA TRP A 121 -4.08 2.14 6.53
C TRP A 121 -3.45 2.99 5.42
N CYS A 122 -3.55 2.51 4.19
CA CYS A 122 -3.23 3.23 2.97
C CYS A 122 -4.51 3.38 2.13
N ILE A 123 -5.08 4.59 2.11
CA ILE A 123 -6.42 4.84 1.55
C ILE A 123 -6.35 5.94 0.49
N GLN A 124 -6.82 5.66 -0.73
CA GLN A 124 -6.83 6.64 -1.81
C GLN A 124 -5.42 7.17 -2.15
N ASN A 125 -4.42 6.31 -2.04
CA ASN A 125 -3.05 6.63 -2.40
C ASN A 125 -2.81 6.32 -3.87
N SER A 126 -2.01 7.13 -4.56
CA SER A 126 -1.61 6.90 -5.94
C SER A 126 -0.10 7.03 -6.09
N CYS A 127 0.57 5.92 -6.33
CA CYS A 127 1.99 5.87 -6.63
C CYS A 127 2.21 5.56 -8.11
N SER A 128 3.06 6.34 -8.78
CA SER A 128 3.43 6.08 -10.17
C SER A 128 4.91 6.23 -10.45
N ASN A 129 5.48 5.35 -11.27
CA ASN A 129 6.90 5.40 -11.64
C ASN A 129 7.82 5.36 -10.40
N CYS A 130 7.43 4.63 -9.35
CA CYS A 130 8.26 4.45 -8.16
C CYS A 130 9.26 3.29 -8.37
N GLY A 131 10.41 3.39 -7.72
CA GLY A 131 11.45 2.38 -7.74
C GLY A 131 12.35 2.43 -8.97
N THR A 132 13.13 1.37 -9.15
CA THR A 132 14.04 1.19 -10.28
C THR A 132 14.15 -0.31 -10.56
N TYR A 133 14.06 -0.70 -11.84
CA TYR A 133 14.13 -2.12 -12.21
C TYR A 133 15.45 -2.75 -11.74
N GLY A 134 15.35 -3.91 -11.07
CA GLY A 134 16.51 -4.59 -10.51
C GLY A 134 17.06 -3.97 -9.22
N VAL A 135 16.34 -3.03 -8.58
CA VAL A 135 16.77 -2.39 -7.32
C VAL A 135 15.63 -2.30 -6.30
N GLY A 136 15.93 -2.69 -5.05
CA GLY A 136 15.02 -2.55 -3.91
C GLY A 136 13.76 -3.41 -4.00
N TYR A 137 12.86 -3.21 -3.04
CA TYR A 137 11.75 -4.13 -2.80
C TYR A 137 10.44 -3.37 -2.59
N CYS A 138 9.45 -3.61 -3.46
CA CYS A 138 8.07 -3.07 -3.45
C CYS A 138 7.89 -1.55 -3.27
N THR A 139 6.69 -1.08 -3.61
CA THR A 139 6.33 0.33 -3.49
C THR A 139 5.80 0.67 -2.09
N GLU A 140 4.86 -0.13 -1.58
CA GLU A 140 4.20 0.11 -0.28
C GLU A 140 4.26 -1.12 0.62
N ILE A 141 4.52 -0.89 1.91
CA ILE A 141 4.52 -1.93 2.95
C ILE A 141 3.68 -1.48 4.13
N MET A 142 2.67 -2.27 4.44
CA MET A 142 1.93 -2.25 5.69
C MET A 142 2.38 -3.47 6.49
N ASP A 143 3.23 -3.24 7.49
CA ASP A 143 3.72 -4.29 8.38
C ASP A 143 3.09 -4.13 9.76
N TYR A 144 2.53 -5.22 10.28
CA TYR A 144 1.73 -5.28 11.50
C TYR A 144 0.45 -4.45 11.47
N GLY A 145 -0.35 -4.60 12.53
CA GLY A 145 -1.56 -3.83 12.76
C GLY A 145 -2.78 -4.32 11.97
N ASP A 146 -3.78 -3.47 11.88
CA ASP A 146 -4.92 -3.58 10.97
C ASP A 146 -4.51 -3.02 9.60
N GLY A 147 -3.83 -3.84 8.79
CA GLY A 147 -3.41 -3.51 7.43
C GLY A 147 -4.62 -3.29 6.51
N LYS A 148 -4.68 -2.14 5.82
CA LYS A 148 -5.77 -1.84 4.88
C LYS A 148 -5.27 -1.09 3.65
N PHE A 149 -5.46 -1.67 2.47
CA PHE A 149 -5.17 -1.02 1.19
C PHE A 149 -6.46 -0.80 0.39
N ALA A 150 -6.92 0.45 0.28
CA ALA A 150 -8.25 0.72 -0.29
C ALA A 150 -8.29 1.93 -1.22
N ASN A 151 -9.01 1.82 -2.33
CA ASN A 151 -9.22 2.88 -3.32
C ASN A 151 -7.90 3.43 -3.90
N SER A 152 -6.84 2.63 -3.97
CA SER A 152 -5.48 3.10 -4.26
C SER A 152 -4.97 2.64 -5.63
N ASN A 153 -3.98 3.32 -6.18
CA ASN A 153 -3.35 3.00 -7.45
C ASN A 153 -1.83 2.84 -7.31
N LEU A 154 -1.28 1.71 -7.74
CA LEU A 154 0.16 1.48 -7.88
C LEU A 154 0.44 1.16 -9.34
N SER A 155 1.12 2.07 -10.03
CA SER A 155 1.28 1.97 -11.48
C SER A 155 2.68 2.26 -11.99
N SER A 156 3.15 1.49 -12.97
CA SER A 156 4.48 1.70 -13.56
C SER A 156 5.62 1.66 -12.54
N CYS A 157 5.43 0.96 -11.42
CA CYS A 157 6.46 0.77 -10.41
C CYS A 157 7.44 -0.33 -10.82
N GLN A 158 8.70 -0.16 -10.43
CA GLN A 158 9.79 -1.06 -10.81
C GLN A 158 10.63 -1.48 -9.60
N SER A 159 11.03 -2.75 -9.51
CA SER A 159 11.86 -3.24 -8.41
C SER A 159 12.76 -4.42 -8.79
N GLU A 160 13.62 -4.83 -7.86
CA GLU A 160 14.34 -6.11 -7.95
C GLU A 160 13.41 -7.30 -7.66
N ASP A 161 12.69 -7.18 -6.55
CA ASP A 161 11.85 -8.20 -5.97
C ASP A 161 10.59 -7.48 -5.49
N ARG A 162 9.41 -7.93 -5.95
CA ARG A 162 8.08 -7.41 -5.57
C ARG A 162 7.84 -5.99 -6.06
N CYS A 163 6.90 -5.73 -6.96
CA CYS A 163 6.76 -4.37 -7.52
C CYS A 163 5.65 -3.51 -6.89
N ALA A 164 4.56 -4.10 -6.40
CA ALA A 164 3.43 -3.34 -5.88
C ALA A 164 3.47 -3.19 -4.36
N TYR A 165 2.76 -4.03 -3.60
CA TYR A 165 2.66 -3.88 -2.15
C TYR A 165 2.81 -5.20 -1.38
N ILE A 166 3.17 -5.03 -0.11
CA ILE A 166 3.18 -6.08 0.90
C ILE A 166 2.21 -5.69 2.01
N ASN A 167 1.40 -6.65 2.44
CA ASN A 167 0.59 -6.53 3.64
C ASN A 167 0.94 -7.70 4.57
N GLU A 168 1.72 -7.39 5.61
CA GLU A 168 2.37 -8.36 6.50
C GLU A 168 1.77 -8.31 7.91
N GLN A 169 1.59 -9.49 8.50
CA GLN A 169 1.22 -9.74 9.90
C GLN A 169 0.07 -8.87 10.48
N ALA A 170 -1.14 -9.03 9.97
CA ALA A 170 -2.34 -8.74 10.75
C ALA A 170 -2.89 -10.05 11.30
N SER A 171 -3.04 -10.20 12.62
CA SER A 171 -3.83 -11.27 13.28
C SER A 171 -5.34 -11.22 12.92
N ASN A 172 -5.72 -10.32 12.02
CA ASN A 172 -7.06 -10.02 11.57
C ASN A 172 -7.29 -10.39 10.10
N ILE A 173 -8.57 -10.33 9.73
CA ILE A 173 -9.00 -10.34 8.34
C ILE A 173 -8.59 -9.02 7.69
N THR A 174 -7.70 -9.08 6.69
CA THR A 174 -7.32 -7.93 5.87
C THR A 174 -8.31 -7.77 4.72
N ASP A 175 -8.67 -6.53 4.38
CA ASP A 175 -9.60 -6.20 3.29
C ASP A 175 -8.99 -5.17 2.32
N ASP A 176 -8.41 -5.68 1.23
CA ASP A 176 -7.88 -4.87 0.14
C ASP A 176 -8.96 -4.69 -0.92
N LYS A 177 -9.29 -3.44 -1.29
CA LYS A 177 -10.41 -3.20 -2.21
C LYS A 177 -10.36 -1.95 -3.06
N PHE A 178 -11.00 -2.01 -4.22
CA PHE A 178 -11.11 -0.89 -5.15
C PHE A 178 -9.74 -0.34 -5.56
N CYS A 179 -8.73 -1.20 -5.72
CA CYS A 179 -7.40 -0.74 -6.11
C CYS A 179 -7.04 -1.11 -7.54
N GLN A 180 -6.12 -0.34 -8.13
CA GLN A 180 -5.54 -0.61 -9.44
C GLN A 180 -4.03 -0.83 -9.29
N ILE A 181 -3.58 -2.00 -9.73
CA ILE A 181 -2.18 -2.40 -9.73
C ILE A 181 -1.80 -2.66 -11.18
N ALA A 182 -1.14 -1.69 -11.84
CA ALA A 182 -1.01 -1.73 -13.28
C ALA A 182 0.39 -1.43 -13.83
N ASN A 183 0.79 -2.08 -14.91
CA ASN A 183 2.04 -1.77 -15.62
C ASN A 183 3.30 -1.91 -14.76
N ASN A 184 3.26 -2.69 -13.68
CA ASN A 184 4.41 -2.82 -12.78
C ASN A 184 5.37 -3.91 -13.28
N THR A 185 6.66 -3.77 -12.95
CA THR A 185 7.69 -4.72 -13.39
C THR A 185 8.65 -5.03 -12.24
N ALA A 186 8.96 -6.30 -12.01
CA ALA A 186 10.06 -6.68 -11.13
C ALA A 186 10.91 -7.76 -11.78
N SER A 187 12.21 -7.77 -11.49
CA SER A 187 13.10 -8.82 -12.00
C SER A 187 12.84 -10.19 -11.35
N SER A 188 12.14 -10.25 -10.22
CA SER A 188 11.84 -11.49 -9.51
C SER A 188 10.55 -11.43 -8.66
N SER A 189 10.11 -12.61 -8.21
CA SER A 189 9.06 -12.83 -7.23
C SER A 189 7.64 -12.48 -7.68
N TYR A 190 7.02 -11.40 -7.19
CA TYR A 190 5.57 -11.25 -7.30
C TYR A 190 5.02 -9.83 -7.39
N VAL A 191 3.74 -9.64 -7.72
CA VAL A 191 3.12 -8.29 -7.68
C VAL A 191 2.69 -7.97 -6.26
N VAL A 192 1.89 -8.85 -5.67
CA VAL A 192 1.26 -8.68 -4.36
C VAL A 192 1.65 -9.82 -3.45
N LYS A 193 1.94 -9.51 -2.18
CA LYS A 193 2.11 -10.52 -1.13
C LYS A 193 1.29 -10.28 0.12
N HIS A 194 0.77 -11.39 0.63
CA HIS A 194 0.20 -11.52 1.95
C HIS A 194 0.96 -12.55 2.80
N TYR A 195 1.33 -12.20 4.03
CA TYR A 195 1.98 -13.12 4.98
C TYR A 195 1.00 -13.78 5.97
N THR A 196 1.51 -14.84 6.61
CA THR A 196 0.94 -15.91 7.45
C THR A 196 -0.35 -15.66 8.25
N GLY A 197 -1.11 -16.75 8.42
CA GLY A 197 -1.95 -17.03 9.59
C GLY A 197 -3.41 -16.57 9.56
N CYS A 198 -3.86 -15.88 8.51
CA CYS A 198 -5.16 -15.19 8.53
C CYS A 198 -5.91 -15.25 7.20
N GLN A 199 -7.17 -14.78 7.20
CA GLN A 199 -7.95 -14.60 5.99
C GLN A 199 -7.62 -13.25 5.34
N ARG A 200 -7.47 -13.22 4.02
CA ARG A 200 -7.22 -12.01 3.23
C ARG A 200 -8.31 -11.89 2.18
N ASN A 201 -8.99 -10.75 2.13
CA ASN A 201 -10.00 -10.47 1.13
C ASN A 201 -9.44 -9.46 0.14
N MET A 202 -9.44 -9.83 -1.15
CA MET A 202 -9.15 -8.93 -2.25
C MET A 202 -10.43 -8.75 -3.04
N ARG A 203 -10.98 -7.53 -3.07
CA ARG A 203 -12.31 -7.29 -3.65
C ARG A 203 -12.30 -6.11 -4.58
N TYR A 204 -12.90 -6.23 -5.75
CA TYR A 204 -13.00 -5.09 -6.67
C TYR A 204 -11.61 -4.54 -7.03
N MET A 205 -10.64 -5.41 -7.34
CA MET A 205 -9.28 -5.01 -7.69
C MET A 205 -9.07 -5.14 -9.20
N ASN A 206 -8.34 -4.23 -9.80
CA ASN A 206 -7.76 -4.41 -11.14
C ASN A 206 -6.27 -4.68 -11.01
N ILE A 207 -5.80 -5.83 -11.47
CA ILE A 207 -4.38 -6.16 -11.56
C ILE A 207 -4.09 -6.36 -13.05
N VAL A 208 -3.45 -5.39 -13.69
CA VAL A 208 -3.43 -5.27 -15.16
C VAL A 208 -2.02 -5.07 -15.70
N ASN A 209 -1.62 -5.84 -16.71
CA ASN A 209 -0.38 -5.62 -17.44
C ASN A 209 0.87 -5.58 -16.53
N ASN A 210 0.93 -6.44 -15.52
CA ASN A 210 2.13 -6.55 -14.68
C ASN A 210 3.03 -7.66 -15.22
N HIS A 211 4.35 -7.41 -15.27
CA HIS A 211 5.34 -8.35 -15.82
C HIS A 211 6.38 -8.72 -14.76
N ILE A 212 6.36 -9.98 -14.32
CA ILE A 212 7.17 -10.50 -13.22
C ILE A 212 7.60 -11.93 -13.52
N ALA A 213 8.66 -12.41 -12.89
CA ALA A 213 9.16 -13.76 -13.15
C ALA A 213 8.26 -14.87 -12.59
N ASN A 214 7.82 -14.77 -11.33
CA ASN A 214 7.31 -15.96 -10.62
C ASN A 214 5.79 -15.95 -10.42
N TYR A 215 5.22 -15.01 -9.66
CA TYR A 215 3.81 -15.08 -9.23
C TYR A 215 3.08 -13.74 -9.40
N ILE A 216 1.79 -13.72 -9.77
CA ILE A 216 1.01 -12.47 -9.66
C ILE A 216 0.67 -12.20 -8.20
N ILE A 217 0.00 -13.15 -7.55
CA ILE A 217 -0.38 -13.07 -6.14
C ILE A 217 0.27 -14.21 -5.38
N TYR A 218 1.05 -13.85 -4.37
CA TYR A 218 1.75 -14.78 -3.51
C TYR A 218 1.20 -14.70 -2.09
N SER A 219 0.98 -15.85 -1.46
CA SER A 219 0.52 -15.93 -0.08
C SER A 219 1.28 -17.01 0.70
N GLU A 220 1.51 -16.79 1.99
CA GLU A 220 2.03 -17.80 2.92
C GLU A 220 0.99 -18.09 4.00
N GLN A 221 0.69 -19.37 4.25
CA GLN A 221 -0.16 -19.86 5.35
C GLN A 221 -1.46 -19.08 5.58
N ALA A 222 -2.06 -18.54 4.53
CA ALA A 222 -3.23 -17.67 4.61
C ALA A 222 -4.33 -18.17 3.66
N THR A 223 -5.58 -17.85 4.00
CA THR A 223 -6.73 -18.09 3.13
C THR A 223 -7.06 -16.81 2.39
N VAL A 224 -6.84 -16.79 1.08
CA VAL A 224 -7.06 -15.59 0.25
C VAL A 224 -8.36 -15.75 -0.54
N VAL A 225 -9.29 -14.82 -0.33
CA VAL A 225 -10.57 -14.75 -1.04
C VAL A 225 -10.51 -13.60 -2.04
N ILE A 226 -10.56 -13.93 -3.33
CA ILE A 226 -10.53 -12.98 -4.44
C ILE A 226 -11.93 -12.87 -5.01
N THR A 227 -12.56 -11.71 -4.92
CA THR A 227 -13.97 -11.52 -5.32
C THR A 227 -14.14 -10.30 -6.22
N ASN A 228 -14.83 -10.45 -7.35
CA ASN A 228 -15.12 -9.34 -8.27
C ASN A 228 -13.85 -8.58 -8.70
N CYS A 229 -12.75 -9.29 -8.97
CA CYS A 229 -11.51 -8.69 -9.45
C CYS A 229 -11.32 -8.90 -10.95
N SER A 230 -10.42 -8.12 -11.54
CA SER A 230 -10.01 -8.22 -12.94
C SER A 230 -8.50 -8.40 -12.98
N LEU A 231 -8.04 -9.56 -13.42
CA LEU A 231 -6.63 -9.87 -13.63
C LEU A 231 -6.42 -10.00 -15.14
N ILE A 232 -5.81 -9.00 -15.76
CA ILE A 232 -5.76 -8.84 -17.23
C ILE A 232 -4.32 -8.64 -17.70
N ASP A 233 -3.89 -9.37 -18.71
CA ASP A 233 -2.60 -9.24 -19.41
C ASP A 233 -1.37 -9.27 -18.47
N ASN A 234 -1.48 -9.94 -17.33
CA ASN A 234 -0.31 -10.13 -16.47
C ASN A 234 0.52 -11.31 -16.99
N SER A 235 1.84 -11.19 -16.86
CA SER A 235 2.81 -12.22 -17.24
C SER A 235 3.63 -12.63 -16.03
N ALA A 236 3.50 -13.90 -15.64
CA ALA A 236 4.32 -14.59 -14.66
C ALA A 236 4.31 -16.10 -14.90
N THR A 237 5.19 -16.85 -14.22
CA THR A 237 5.16 -18.32 -14.27
C THR A 237 3.82 -18.86 -13.77
N ASP A 238 3.36 -18.35 -12.63
CA ASP A 238 2.09 -18.70 -12.01
C ASP A 238 1.26 -17.45 -11.70
N VAL A 239 -0.05 -17.56 -11.79
CA VAL A 239 -0.95 -16.46 -11.39
C VAL A 239 -1.09 -16.42 -9.87
N PHE A 240 -1.32 -17.59 -9.25
CA PHE A 240 -1.54 -17.72 -7.81
C PHE A 240 -0.57 -18.74 -7.22
N TYR A 241 0.06 -18.39 -6.11
CA TYR A 241 0.88 -19.33 -5.33
C TYR A 241 0.63 -19.17 -3.84
N ASN A 242 0.39 -20.30 -3.16
CA ASN A 242 0.20 -20.34 -1.72
C ASN A 242 1.14 -21.36 -1.07
N SER A 243 1.92 -20.93 -0.09
CA SER A 243 2.73 -21.83 0.75
C SER A 243 1.98 -22.15 2.05
N GLY A 244 1.17 -23.22 2.04
CA GLY A 244 0.51 -23.75 3.25
C GLY A 244 -0.86 -23.14 3.61
N GLY A 245 -1.57 -22.58 2.64
CA GLY A 245 -2.91 -21.97 2.79
C GLY A 245 -3.82 -22.31 1.62
N SER A 246 -4.75 -21.42 1.26
CA SER A 246 -5.66 -21.65 0.11
C SER A 246 -6.06 -20.36 -0.60
N PHE A 247 -6.45 -20.49 -1.87
CA PHE A 247 -7.15 -19.44 -2.61
C PHE A 247 -8.61 -19.84 -2.83
N THR A 248 -9.49 -18.85 -2.78
CA THR A 248 -10.89 -18.94 -3.20
C THR A 248 -11.16 -17.80 -4.17
N VAL A 249 -11.41 -18.14 -5.45
CA VAL A 249 -11.68 -17.16 -6.51
C VAL A 249 -13.17 -17.17 -6.86
N ILE A 250 -13.80 -15.98 -6.79
CA ILE A 250 -15.24 -15.78 -6.95
C ILE A 250 -15.48 -14.63 -7.93
N THR A 251 -16.29 -14.85 -8.98
CA THR A 251 -16.76 -13.80 -9.90
C THR A 251 -15.62 -12.89 -10.40
N THR A 252 -14.48 -13.48 -10.74
CA THR A 252 -13.26 -12.74 -11.15
C THR A 252 -13.04 -12.94 -12.64
N TYR A 253 -12.73 -11.86 -13.36
CA TYR A 253 -12.30 -11.93 -14.76
C TYR A 253 -10.80 -12.21 -14.83
N LEU A 254 -10.41 -13.21 -15.62
CA LEU A 254 -9.04 -13.70 -15.71
C LEU A 254 -8.61 -13.87 -17.16
N GLU A 255 -7.63 -13.07 -17.58
CA GLU A 255 -6.96 -13.15 -18.89
C GLU A 255 -5.47 -12.92 -18.65
N ASN A 256 -4.65 -13.97 -18.48
CA ASN A 256 -3.22 -13.82 -18.15
C ASN A 256 -2.38 -14.92 -18.80
N SER A 257 -1.08 -14.67 -18.94
CA SER A 257 -0.09 -15.71 -19.20
C SER A 257 0.47 -16.24 -17.87
N GLY A 258 0.45 -17.56 -17.70
CA GLY A 258 0.89 -18.24 -16.48
C GLY A 258 -0.07 -19.36 -16.07
N THR A 259 0.42 -20.30 -15.26
CA THR A 259 -0.39 -21.40 -14.73
C THR A 259 -1.15 -20.99 -13.47
N ILE A 260 -2.33 -21.55 -13.27
CA ILE A 260 -2.98 -21.55 -11.96
C ILE A 260 -2.56 -22.85 -11.30
N SER A 261 -1.80 -22.78 -10.20
CA SER A 261 -1.43 -23.96 -9.43
C SER A 261 -2.67 -24.77 -9.01
N ASN A 262 -2.53 -26.10 -8.97
CA ASN A 262 -3.57 -27.03 -8.54
C ASN A 262 -4.02 -26.81 -7.08
N ASP A 263 -3.24 -26.06 -6.29
CA ASP A 263 -3.55 -25.75 -4.88
C ASP A 263 -4.55 -24.58 -4.74
N ALA A 264 -5.01 -24.00 -5.86
CA ALA A 264 -6.06 -22.98 -5.88
C ALA A 264 -7.45 -23.62 -6.06
N ASN A 265 -8.24 -23.64 -4.97
CA ASN A 265 -9.65 -24.01 -5.04
C ASN A 265 -10.43 -22.92 -5.81
N THR A 266 -10.71 -23.20 -7.08
CA THR A 266 -11.34 -22.24 -7.98
C THR A 266 -12.86 -22.45 -7.96
N ILE A 267 -13.60 -21.60 -7.24
CA ILE A 267 -15.06 -21.76 -7.09
C ILE A 267 -15.80 -21.21 -8.32
N SER A 268 -15.44 -20.01 -8.80
CA SER A 268 -15.99 -19.47 -10.05
C SER A 268 -15.06 -18.42 -10.68
N ILE A 269 -14.66 -18.66 -11.93
CA ILE A 269 -14.05 -17.65 -12.81
C ILE A 269 -15.12 -17.21 -13.79
N SER A 270 -15.33 -15.89 -13.90
CA SER A 270 -16.28 -15.32 -14.87
C SER A 270 -15.60 -15.13 -16.22
N THR A 271 -16.31 -15.41 -17.30
CA THR A 271 -15.88 -15.09 -18.67
C THR A 271 -16.41 -13.74 -19.16
N SER A 272 -17.29 -13.08 -18.40
CA SER A 272 -17.81 -11.76 -18.74
C SER A 272 -16.83 -10.69 -18.28
N TYR A 273 -16.16 -10.04 -19.23
CA TYR A 273 -15.21 -8.95 -18.98
C TYR A 273 -15.85 -7.82 -18.16
N PHE A 274 -15.17 -7.41 -17.10
CA PHE A 274 -15.41 -6.16 -16.41
C PHE A 274 -14.08 -5.59 -15.93
N GLN A 275 -14.01 -4.27 -15.79
CA GLN A 275 -12.90 -3.57 -15.17
C GLN A 275 -13.46 -2.40 -14.39
N LEU A 276 -12.96 -2.17 -13.18
CA LEU A 276 -13.37 -1.03 -12.38
C LEU A 276 -12.69 0.23 -12.91
N LYS A 277 -13.44 1.31 -13.10
CA LYS A 277 -12.85 2.61 -13.40
C LYS A 277 -12.64 3.35 -12.09
N LEU A 278 -11.41 3.42 -11.61
CA LEU A 278 -11.06 4.28 -10.49
C LEU A 278 -10.95 5.73 -10.99
N SER A 279 -11.70 6.62 -10.35
CA SER A 279 -11.59 8.06 -10.55
C SER A 279 -11.22 8.72 -9.23
N PHE A 280 -10.02 9.28 -9.15
CA PHE A 280 -9.62 10.11 -8.03
C PHE A 280 -10.11 11.54 -8.28
N TYR A 281 -11.03 12.03 -7.45
CA TYR A 281 -11.41 13.44 -7.49
C TYR A 281 -10.32 14.26 -6.79
N GLY A 282 -9.36 14.76 -7.56
CA GLY A 282 -8.47 15.81 -7.08
C GLY A 282 -9.27 17.12 -7.01
N LYS A 283 -9.44 17.69 -5.81
CA LYS A 283 -9.78 19.11 -5.71
C LYS A 283 -8.52 19.88 -6.12
N LYS A 284 -8.63 20.64 -7.21
CA LYS A 284 -7.67 21.71 -7.52
C LYS A 284 -7.86 22.87 -6.54
#